data_AF-A0A2H5QY16-F1
#
_entry.id   AF-A0A2H5QY16-F1
#
_cell.length_a   1.000
_cell.length_b   1.000
_cell.length_c   1.000
_cell.angle_alpha   90.00
_cell.angle_beta   90.00
_cell.angle_gamma   90.00
#
_symmetry.space_group_name_H-M   'P 1'
#
loop_
_entity.id
_entity.type
_entity.pdbx_description
1 polymer ?
#
loop_
_entity_poly.entity_id
_entity_poly.type
_entity_poly.pdbx_seq_one_letter_code
_entity_poly.pdbx_strand_id
1 'polypeptide(L)'
;MGYPIGDVSMQSYNQAIKPRPVWIANRDTPVLRNESATLIIDSTDGNLKILRNGKSPIEISSVRRAGNTTRATLLKNGNLVLYEMNSDGLSIRRELWQSFDYPTDTLLPGMKLGINLQTGHQWFLRSSRSAEVSYRLGLGTDPNITNKLVIWKDDKVVWTSTIWLNGSLKSGIPGSVDDVYNFYHQFYNFSYTSNEQERYLTYSVNEDVTSFPALTFDSDGRLKDDIGIDISCTLLGGCEDQTNYYGHGPPSYYPPSYYTEPE
;
A
#
# COMPACT_ATOMS: atom_id res chain seq x y z
N MET A 1 53.89 2.50 7.28
CA MET A 1 53.34 1.30 6.60
C MET A 1 51.83 1.42 6.71
N GLY A 2 51.19 1.78 5.60
CA GLY A 2 49.73 1.94 5.53
C GLY A 2 49.08 0.60 5.29
N TYR A 3 48.04 0.29 6.06
CA TYR A 3 47.15 -0.83 5.78
C TYR A 3 46.13 -0.41 4.71
N PRO A 4 45.84 -1.26 3.70
CA PRO A 4 44.88 -0.93 2.67
C PRO A 4 43.47 -0.95 3.26
N ILE A 5 42.74 0.14 3.04
CA ILE A 5 41.29 0.19 3.22
C ILE A 5 40.70 -0.76 2.19
N GLY A 6 40.08 -1.84 2.66
CA GLY A 6 39.34 -2.77 1.82
C GLY A 6 38.23 -2.01 1.11
N ASP A 7 38.34 -1.95 -0.21
CA ASP A 7 37.32 -1.47 -1.13
C ASP A 7 36.07 -2.34 -0.92
N VAL A 8 35.07 -1.80 -0.21
CA VAL A 8 33.73 -2.39 -0.18
C VAL A 8 33.16 -2.16 -1.56
N SER A 9 33.49 -3.08 -2.47
CA SER A 9 33.11 -3.00 -3.87
C SER A 9 31.62 -2.70 -3.99
N MET A 10 31.28 -1.68 -4.78
CA MET A 10 29.93 -1.36 -5.25
C MET A 10 29.34 -2.49 -6.13
N GLN A 11 29.34 -3.73 -5.64
CA GLN A 11 28.82 -4.90 -6.35
C GLN A 11 27.52 -5.43 -5.73
N SER A 12 27.12 -4.96 -4.54
CA SER A 12 25.82 -5.33 -3.93
C SER A 12 24.64 -4.43 -4.33
N TYR A 13 24.88 -3.31 -5.02
CA TYR A 13 23.82 -2.35 -5.39
C TYR A 13 23.34 -2.45 -6.86
N ASN A 14 23.65 -3.54 -7.54
CA ASN A 14 23.26 -3.76 -8.95
C ASN A 14 22.29 -4.94 -9.14
N GLN A 15 21.39 -5.17 -8.18
CA GLN A 15 20.11 -5.75 -8.57
C GLN A 15 19.28 -4.60 -9.15
N ALA A 16 19.18 -4.55 -10.48
CA ALA A 16 18.23 -3.66 -11.15
C ALA A 16 16.88 -3.80 -10.45
N ILE A 17 16.42 -2.74 -9.76
CA ILE A 17 15.15 -2.72 -9.06
C ILE A 17 14.09 -3.06 -10.11
N LYS A 18 13.59 -4.30 -10.07
CA LYS A 18 12.52 -4.70 -10.98
C LYS A 18 11.33 -3.79 -10.64
N PRO A 19 10.78 -3.04 -11.61
CA PRO A 19 9.63 -2.20 -11.34
C PRO A 19 8.51 -3.08 -10.79
N ARG A 20 8.10 -2.81 -9.56
CA ARG A 20 7.02 -3.51 -8.89
C ARG A 20 5.71 -2.82 -9.24
N PRO A 21 4.66 -3.56 -9.65
CA PRO A 21 3.34 -2.96 -9.83
C PRO A 21 2.81 -2.49 -8.48
N VAL A 22 2.26 -1.28 -8.46
CA VAL A 22 1.66 -0.63 -7.27
C VAL A 22 0.14 -0.80 -7.24
N TRP A 23 -0.42 -1.30 -8.34
CA TRP A 23 -1.82 -1.62 -8.48
C TRP A 23 -1.98 -2.72 -9.54
N ILE A 24 -2.87 -3.68 -9.30
CA ILE A 24 -3.09 -4.84 -10.18
C ILE A 24 -4.60 -5.08 -10.33
N ALA A 25 -5.15 -4.77 -11.50
CA ALA A 25 -6.58 -4.88 -11.80
C ALA A 25 -7.14 -6.30 -11.64
N ASN A 26 -6.41 -7.29 -12.14
CA ASN A 26 -6.85 -8.68 -12.24
C ASN A 26 -6.05 -9.61 -11.31
N ARG A 27 -5.71 -9.13 -10.11
CA ARG A 27 -4.86 -9.84 -9.15
C ARG A 27 -5.39 -11.24 -8.80
N ASP A 28 -6.71 -11.39 -8.73
CA ASP A 28 -7.39 -12.64 -8.38
C ASP A 28 -7.76 -13.48 -9.60
N THR A 29 -7.58 -12.94 -10.81
CA THR A 29 -7.79 -13.67 -12.08
C THR A 29 -6.63 -13.39 -13.04
N PRO A 30 -5.44 -13.96 -12.78
CA PRO A 30 -4.26 -13.71 -13.61
C PRO A 30 -4.46 -14.16 -15.06
N VAL A 31 -3.91 -13.40 -16.00
CA VAL A 31 -3.74 -13.83 -17.40
C VAL A 31 -2.46 -14.65 -17.46
N LEU A 32 -2.55 -15.89 -17.91
CA LEU A 32 -1.40 -16.80 -17.94
C LEU A 32 -0.41 -16.40 -19.04
N ARG A 33 0.86 -16.81 -18.90
CA ARG A 33 1.94 -16.43 -19.83
C ARG A 33 1.68 -16.84 -21.29
N ASN A 34 0.90 -17.90 -21.49
CA ASN A 34 0.51 -18.43 -22.80
C ASN A 34 -0.83 -17.88 -23.30
N GLU A 35 -1.44 -16.92 -22.60
CA GLU A 35 -2.69 -16.27 -22.99
C GLU A 35 -2.43 -14.89 -23.56
N SER A 36 -3.26 -14.50 -24.54
CA SER A 36 -3.32 -13.13 -25.03
C SER A 36 -4.48 -12.40 -24.39
N ALA A 37 -4.23 -11.17 -23.96
CA ALA A 37 -5.24 -10.32 -23.36
C ALA A 37 -5.09 -8.87 -23.81
N THR A 38 -6.20 -8.15 -23.83
CA THR A 38 -6.25 -6.74 -24.24
C THR A 38 -7.10 -5.95 -23.27
N LEU A 39 -6.55 -4.85 -22.76
CA LEU A 39 -7.31 -3.88 -21.98
C LEU A 39 -8.14 -3.02 -22.94
N ILE A 40 -9.45 -2.96 -22.72
CA ILE A 40 -10.38 -2.19 -23.54
C ILE A 40 -11.32 -1.37 -22.68
N ILE A 41 -11.90 -0.34 -23.30
CA ILE A 41 -13.17 0.23 -22.86
C ILE A 41 -14.24 -0.38 -23.78
N ASP A 42 -15.17 -1.13 -23.20
CA ASP A 42 -16.24 -1.79 -23.94
C ASP A 42 -17.24 -0.74 -24.42
N SER A 43 -17.43 -0.63 -25.73
CA SER A 43 -18.28 0.40 -26.34
C SER A 43 -19.77 0.20 -26.07
N THR A 44 -20.18 -0.98 -25.60
CA THR A 44 -21.58 -1.31 -25.34
C THR A 44 -22.05 -0.79 -23.98
N ASP A 45 -21.21 -0.88 -22.95
CA ASP A 45 -21.56 -0.49 -21.58
C ASP A 45 -20.67 0.62 -20.99
N GLY A 46 -19.53 0.90 -21.61
CA GLY A 46 -18.55 1.90 -21.20
C GLY A 46 -17.59 1.42 -20.11
N ASN A 47 -17.56 0.12 -19.79
CA ASN A 47 -16.71 -0.42 -18.72
C ASN A 47 -15.28 -0.68 -19.20
N LEU A 48 -14.33 -0.52 -18.27
CA LEU A 48 -12.95 -0.96 -18.43
C LEU A 48 -12.87 -2.48 -18.21
N LYS A 49 -12.36 -3.21 -19.20
CA LYS A 49 -12.31 -4.69 -19.19
C LYS A 49 -11.00 -5.22 -19.75
N ILE A 50 -10.61 -6.42 -19.30
CA ILE A 50 -9.57 -7.20 -19.95
C ILE A 50 -10.24 -8.31 -20.76
N LEU A 51 -10.18 -8.19 -22.09
CA LEU A 51 -10.57 -9.28 -22.99
C LEU A 51 -9.51 -10.36 -23.02
N ARG A 52 -9.97 -11.61 -23.06
CA ARG A 52 -9.11 -12.80 -23.11
C ARG A 52 -9.61 -13.71 -24.23
N ASN A 53 -8.69 -14.24 -25.02
CA ASN A 53 -9.07 -15.09 -26.14
C ASN A 53 -9.79 -16.36 -25.65
N GLY A 54 -10.99 -16.63 -26.17
CA GLY A 54 -11.79 -17.82 -25.85
C GLY A 54 -12.30 -17.90 -24.40
N LYS A 55 -12.29 -16.80 -23.65
CA LYS A 55 -12.74 -16.75 -22.25
C LYS A 55 -13.62 -15.53 -21.99
N SER A 56 -14.38 -15.56 -20.89
CA SER A 56 -15.12 -14.39 -20.43
C SER A 56 -14.16 -13.22 -20.12
N PRO A 57 -14.57 -11.97 -20.42
CA PRO A 57 -13.82 -10.78 -20.01
C PRO A 57 -13.62 -10.72 -18.50
N ILE A 58 -12.54 -10.06 -18.06
CA ILE A 58 -12.38 -9.65 -16.65
C ILE A 58 -12.88 -8.22 -16.55
N GLU A 59 -13.93 -8.01 -15.77
CA GLU A 59 -14.49 -6.69 -15.47
C GLU A 59 -13.58 -5.97 -14.47
N ILE A 60 -13.09 -4.77 -14.82
CA ILE A 60 -12.30 -3.92 -13.91
C ILE A 60 -13.18 -2.87 -13.25
N SER A 61 -14.08 -2.26 -14.02
CA SER A 61 -15.09 -1.34 -13.53
C SER A 61 -16.49 -1.94 -13.65
N SER A 62 -17.43 -1.44 -12.85
CA SER A 62 -18.85 -1.80 -12.94
C SER A 62 -19.73 -0.55 -12.89
N VAL A 63 -19.69 0.24 -13.96
CA VAL A 63 -20.41 1.50 -14.10
C VAL A 63 -21.76 1.27 -14.77
N ARG A 64 -22.79 2.00 -14.33
CA ARG A 64 -24.13 1.92 -14.92
C ARG A 64 -24.28 2.97 -16.02
N ARG A 65 -24.60 2.51 -17.25
CA ARG A 65 -25.09 3.33 -18.36
C ARG A 65 -24.14 4.47 -18.77
N ALA A 66 -22.88 4.15 -19.05
CA ALA A 66 -21.94 5.15 -19.58
C ALA A 66 -21.86 5.12 -21.12
N GLY A 67 -22.25 4.00 -21.75
CA GLY A 67 -22.29 3.89 -23.21
C GLY A 67 -20.92 4.11 -23.84
N ASN A 68 -20.85 4.77 -24.99
CA ASN A 68 -19.61 4.99 -25.75
C ASN A 68 -18.89 6.32 -25.45
N THR A 69 -19.29 7.06 -24.41
CA THR A 69 -18.72 8.38 -24.07
C THR A 69 -17.68 8.30 -22.95
N THR A 70 -17.14 7.13 -22.66
CA THR A 70 -16.19 6.93 -21.56
C THR A 70 -14.74 7.10 -21.98
N ARG A 71 -13.93 7.71 -21.10
CA ARG A 71 -12.48 7.87 -21.28
C ARG A 71 -11.73 7.47 -20.03
N ALA A 72 -10.71 6.63 -20.18
CA ALA A 72 -9.79 6.27 -19.10
C ALA A 72 -8.56 7.19 -19.14
N THR A 73 -8.15 7.70 -17.97
CA THR A 73 -6.99 8.56 -17.81
C THR A 73 -6.15 8.07 -16.64
N LEU A 74 -4.84 7.86 -16.87
CA LEU A 74 -3.88 7.66 -15.78
C LEU A 74 -3.39 9.04 -15.30
N LEU A 75 -3.76 9.41 -14.08
CA LEU A 75 -3.33 10.65 -13.45
C LEU A 75 -1.87 10.57 -12.98
N LYS A 76 -1.23 11.73 -12.78
CA LYS A 76 0.18 11.82 -12.35
C LYS A 76 0.45 11.16 -10.99
N ASN A 77 -0.56 11.09 -10.12
CA ASN A 77 -0.45 10.42 -8.82
C ASN A 77 -0.59 8.88 -8.93
N GLY A 78 -0.73 8.33 -10.13
CA GLY A 78 -0.91 6.89 -10.37
C GLY A 78 -2.37 6.43 -10.35
N ASN A 79 -3.33 7.31 -10.11
CA ASN A 79 -4.74 6.93 -10.14
C ASN A 79 -5.24 6.78 -11.58
N LEU A 80 -5.65 5.57 -11.95
CA LEU A 80 -6.39 5.31 -13.19
C LEU A 80 -7.87 5.62 -12.96
N VAL A 81 -8.41 6.59 -13.69
CA VAL A 81 -9.79 7.07 -13.54
C VAL A 81 -10.56 6.90 -14.84
N LEU A 82 -11.79 6.41 -14.72
CA LEU A 82 -12.76 6.30 -15.81
C LEU A 82 -13.77 7.45 -15.70
N TYR A 83 -13.79 8.31 -16.70
CA TYR A 83 -14.70 9.45 -16.80
C TYR A 83 -15.80 9.20 -17.81
N GLU A 84 -16.97 9.76 -17.54
CA GLU A 84 -17.98 10.01 -18.56
C GLU A 84 -17.72 11.39 -19.18
N MET A 85 -17.61 11.45 -20.50
CA MET A 85 -17.45 12.69 -21.25
C MET A 85 -18.81 13.27 -21.65
N ASN A 86 -18.89 14.58 -21.77
CA ASN A 86 -20.02 15.23 -22.44
C ASN A 86 -20.04 14.89 -23.94
N SER A 87 -21.16 15.17 -24.61
CA SER A 87 -21.34 14.88 -26.04
C SER A 87 -20.32 15.54 -26.96
N ASP A 88 -19.66 16.60 -26.50
CA ASP A 88 -18.56 17.27 -27.21
C ASP A 88 -17.25 16.46 -27.21
N GLY A 89 -17.13 15.45 -26.33
CA GLY A 89 -15.91 14.67 -26.12
C GLY A 89 -14.75 15.44 -25.48
N LEU A 90 -14.96 16.72 -25.12
CA LEU A 90 -13.91 17.63 -24.65
C LEU A 90 -13.95 17.79 -23.13
N SER A 91 -15.16 17.81 -22.54
CA SER A 91 -15.35 18.10 -21.12
C SER A 91 -15.82 16.87 -20.34
N ILE A 92 -15.32 16.72 -19.11
CA ILE A 92 -15.71 15.64 -18.20
C ILE A 92 -17.10 15.96 -17.64
N ARG A 93 -18.04 15.02 -17.79
CA ARG A 93 -19.38 15.10 -17.20
C ARG A 93 -19.35 14.67 -15.74
N ARG A 94 -18.74 13.52 -15.46
CA ARG A 94 -18.54 12.98 -14.10
C ARG A 94 -17.46 11.91 -14.09
N GLU A 95 -16.93 11.66 -12.90
CA GLU A 95 -16.16 10.47 -12.59
C GLU A 95 -17.09 9.26 -12.41
N LEU A 96 -16.71 8.11 -12.97
CA LEU A 96 -17.49 6.88 -12.89
C LEU A 96 -16.84 5.81 -12.02
N TRP A 97 -15.50 5.74 -12.04
CA TRP A 97 -14.71 4.74 -11.33
C TRP A 97 -13.26 5.21 -11.23
N GLN A 98 -12.55 4.82 -10.16
CA GLN A 98 -11.13 5.06 -10.00
C GLN A 98 -10.41 3.89 -9.33
N SER A 99 -9.15 3.67 -9.71
CA SER A 99 -8.31 2.60 -9.16
C SER A 99 -8.00 2.79 -7.67
N PHE A 100 -7.96 4.04 -7.19
CA PHE A 100 -7.70 4.36 -5.79
C PHE A 100 -8.81 3.88 -4.86
N ASP A 101 -10.02 3.62 -5.40
CA ASP A 101 -11.08 2.98 -4.63
C ASP A 101 -10.86 1.47 -4.44
N TYR A 102 -9.95 0.85 -5.19
CA TYR A 102 -9.68 -0.58 -5.12
C TYR A 102 -8.18 -0.85 -4.92
N PRO A 103 -7.61 -0.49 -3.75
CA PRO A 103 -6.20 -0.74 -3.48
C PRO A 103 -5.83 -2.23 -3.55
N THR A 104 -4.55 -2.52 -3.78
CA THR A 104 -4.02 -3.90 -3.76
C THR A 104 -3.16 -4.12 -2.52
N ASP A 105 -1.87 -4.39 -2.64
CA ASP A 105 -0.94 -4.42 -1.51
C ASP A 105 -0.24 -3.07 -1.28
N THR A 106 -0.40 -2.09 -2.14
CA THR A 106 0.26 -0.78 -2.03
C THR A 106 -0.74 0.34 -1.80
N LEU A 107 -0.41 1.24 -0.87
CA LEU A 107 -1.03 2.55 -0.67
C LEU A 107 -0.13 3.61 -1.31
N LEU A 108 -0.71 4.46 -2.16
CA LEU A 108 -0.06 5.64 -2.74
C LEU A 108 -0.56 6.92 -2.05
N PRO A 109 0.16 8.05 -2.14
CA PRO A 109 -0.30 9.30 -1.56
C PRO A 109 -1.65 9.70 -2.16
N GLY A 110 -2.60 10.08 -1.30
CA GLY A 110 -3.98 10.39 -1.69
C GLY A 110 -4.92 9.18 -1.81
N MET A 111 -4.43 7.94 -1.72
CA MET A 111 -5.30 6.79 -1.48
C MET A 111 -5.86 6.83 -0.04
N LYS A 112 -6.98 6.14 0.17
CA LYS A 112 -7.67 6.07 1.45
C LYS A 112 -7.56 4.66 2.03
N LEU A 113 -7.48 4.55 3.36
CA LEU A 113 -7.78 3.34 4.12
C LEU A 113 -8.92 3.65 5.07
N GLY A 114 -10.05 2.98 4.93
CA GLY A 114 -11.24 3.33 5.69
C GLY A 114 -12.54 2.89 5.05
N ILE A 115 -13.57 3.72 5.20
CA ILE A 115 -14.92 3.43 4.72
C ILE A 115 -15.63 4.68 4.22
N ASN A 116 -16.33 4.53 3.10
CA ASN A 116 -17.36 5.46 2.64
C ASN A 116 -18.67 5.09 3.34
N LEU A 117 -19.18 5.98 4.20
CA LEU A 117 -20.39 5.75 4.99
C LEU A 117 -21.67 5.80 4.14
N GLN A 118 -21.62 6.44 2.97
CA GLN A 118 -22.77 6.57 2.07
C GLN A 118 -22.97 5.32 1.22
N THR A 119 -21.88 4.70 0.75
CA THR A 119 -21.93 3.52 -0.13
C THR A 119 -21.64 2.21 0.59
N GLY A 120 -21.06 2.26 1.80
CA GLY A 120 -20.54 1.11 2.51
C GLY A 120 -19.22 0.56 1.94
N HIS A 121 -18.65 1.23 0.94
CA HIS A 121 -17.40 0.82 0.30
C HIS A 121 -16.22 0.94 1.25
N GLN A 122 -15.43 -0.11 1.38
CA GLN A 122 -14.25 -0.16 2.26
C GLN A 122 -12.96 -0.07 1.45
N TRP A 123 -12.07 0.81 1.89
CA TRP A 123 -10.71 0.89 1.36
C TRP A 123 -9.76 0.19 2.32
N PHE A 124 -9.09 -0.86 1.84
CA PHE A 124 -8.12 -1.62 2.62
C PHE A 124 -7.03 -2.18 1.70
N LEU A 125 -5.85 -2.43 2.26
CA LEU A 125 -4.80 -3.17 1.57
C LEU A 125 -4.97 -4.65 1.82
N ARG A 126 -4.57 -5.46 0.83
CA ARG A 126 -4.51 -6.91 0.95
C ARG A 126 -3.12 -7.38 0.58
N SER A 127 -2.45 -8.10 1.48
CA SER A 127 -1.11 -8.61 1.23
C SER A 127 -1.08 -9.56 0.04
N SER A 128 0.10 -9.71 -0.57
CA SER A 128 0.33 -10.82 -1.49
C SER A 128 0.23 -12.16 -0.75
N ARG A 129 -0.06 -13.23 -1.48
CA ARG A 129 -0.15 -14.57 -0.88
C ARG A 129 1.25 -14.96 -0.41
N SER A 130 1.39 -15.35 0.86
CA SER A 130 2.65 -15.89 1.36
C SER A 130 2.96 -17.21 0.64
N ALA A 131 4.24 -17.40 0.30
CA ALA A 131 4.72 -18.65 -0.29
C ALA A 131 4.65 -19.82 0.72
N GLU A 132 4.70 -19.52 2.02
CA GLU A 132 4.76 -20.50 3.11
C GLU A 132 3.38 -20.80 3.69
N VAL A 133 2.49 -19.80 3.69
CA VAL A 133 1.18 -19.88 4.31
C VAL A 133 0.10 -19.34 3.37
N SER A 134 -0.82 -20.20 2.93
CA SER A 134 -1.81 -19.94 1.86
C SER A 134 -2.86 -18.84 2.16
N TYR A 135 -2.68 -18.02 3.20
CA TYR A 135 -3.57 -16.90 3.55
C TYR A 135 -3.09 -15.57 2.95
N ARG A 136 -3.96 -14.56 3.04
CA ARG A 136 -3.62 -13.15 2.82
C ARG A 136 -4.03 -12.36 4.04
N LEU A 137 -3.24 -11.37 4.39
CA LEU A 137 -3.59 -10.39 5.42
C LEU A 137 -4.34 -9.23 4.78
N GLY A 138 -5.21 -8.59 5.54
CA GLY A 138 -5.76 -7.29 5.19
C GLY A 138 -5.35 -6.24 6.21
N LEU A 139 -5.15 -5.01 5.75
CA LEU A 139 -4.83 -3.83 6.56
C LEU A 139 -5.82 -2.71 6.24
N GLY A 140 -6.46 -2.16 7.27
CA GLY A 140 -7.43 -1.09 7.16
C GLY A 140 -7.78 -0.50 8.51
N THR A 141 -8.91 0.18 8.62
CA THR A 141 -9.35 0.82 9.87
C THR A 141 -10.28 -0.06 10.68
N ASP A 142 -10.24 0.07 12.01
CA ASP A 142 -11.22 -0.54 12.91
C ASP A 142 -12.62 0.05 12.64
N PRO A 143 -13.66 -0.78 12.43
CA PRO A 143 -15.01 -0.29 12.17
C PRO A 143 -15.69 0.31 13.41
N ASN A 144 -15.25 -0.05 14.62
CA ASN A 144 -15.83 0.35 15.89
C ASN A 144 -15.05 1.46 16.58
N ILE A 145 -13.73 1.53 16.34
CA ILE A 145 -12.82 2.51 16.96
C ILE A 145 -12.28 3.45 15.88
N THR A 146 -12.76 4.69 15.90
CA THR A 146 -12.20 5.79 15.11
C THR A 146 -10.69 5.89 15.34
N ASN A 147 -9.91 6.21 14.30
CA ASN A 147 -8.47 6.45 14.43
C ASN A 147 -7.64 5.22 14.83
N LYS A 148 -8.04 4.01 14.44
CA LYS A 148 -7.29 2.79 14.77
C LYS A 148 -7.13 1.93 13.52
N LEU A 149 -5.90 1.47 13.26
CA LEU A 149 -5.63 0.50 12.20
C LEU A 149 -5.71 -0.91 12.75
N VAL A 150 -6.13 -1.84 11.91
CA VAL A 150 -6.25 -3.25 12.24
C VAL A 150 -5.69 -4.09 11.09
N ILE A 151 -4.98 -5.15 11.47
CA ILE A 151 -4.64 -6.23 10.54
C ILE A 151 -5.55 -7.39 10.83
N TRP A 152 -6.19 -7.92 9.79
CA TRP A 152 -6.97 -9.13 9.86
C TRP A 152 -6.35 -10.24 9.02
N LYS A 153 -6.52 -11.46 9.50
CA LYS A 153 -6.26 -12.69 8.78
C LYS A 153 -7.60 -13.39 8.59
N ASP A 154 -8.00 -13.52 7.33
CA ASP A 154 -9.37 -13.93 6.97
C ASP A 154 -10.38 -12.98 7.63
N ASP A 155 -11.20 -13.44 8.58
CA ASP A 155 -12.18 -12.61 9.29
C ASP A 155 -11.78 -12.30 10.75
N LYS A 156 -10.53 -12.61 11.14
CA LYS A 156 -10.04 -12.45 12.51
C LYS A 156 -9.04 -11.32 12.61
N VAL A 157 -9.28 -10.37 13.51
CA VAL A 157 -8.30 -9.35 13.88
C VAL A 157 -7.13 -10.03 14.59
N VAL A 158 -5.92 -9.81 14.07
CA VAL A 158 -4.68 -10.36 14.62
C VAL A 158 -3.81 -9.26 15.23
N TRP A 159 -3.89 -8.04 14.73
CA TRP A 159 -3.12 -6.93 15.27
C TRP A 159 -3.93 -5.64 15.20
N THR A 160 -3.64 -4.72 16.12
CA THR A 160 -4.22 -3.38 16.09
C THR A 160 -3.20 -2.33 16.46
N SER A 161 -3.23 -1.17 15.79
CA SER A 161 -2.40 -0.03 16.17
C SER A 161 -2.86 0.60 17.48
N THR A 162 -2.03 1.49 18.02
CA THR A 162 -2.48 2.49 18.99
C THR A 162 -3.50 3.44 18.35
N ILE A 163 -4.20 4.21 19.19
CA ILE A 163 -5.18 5.20 18.71
C ILE A 163 -4.43 6.44 18.21
N TRP A 164 -4.75 6.90 17.02
CA TRP A 164 -4.20 8.13 16.47
C TRP A 164 -4.92 9.34 17.07
N LEU A 165 -4.18 10.22 17.74
CA LEU A 165 -4.72 11.45 18.32
C LEU A 165 -4.35 12.64 17.42
N ASN A 166 -5.33 13.46 17.04
CA ASN A 166 -5.15 14.70 16.28
C ASN A 166 -4.36 14.53 14.96
N GLY A 167 -4.60 13.43 14.22
CA GLY A 167 -3.95 13.20 12.93
C GLY A 167 -2.45 12.92 13.00
N SER A 168 -1.88 12.67 14.19
CA SER A 168 -0.49 12.29 14.35
C SER A 168 -0.39 11.04 15.21
N LEU A 169 0.49 10.11 14.84
CA LEU A 169 0.83 9.01 15.72
C LEU A 169 1.81 9.54 16.77
N LYS A 170 1.31 9.81 17.97
CA LYS A 170 2.16 9.89 19.16
C LYS A 170 2.35 8.46 19.64
N SER A 171 3.33 7.74 19.09
CA SER A 171 3.68 6.43 19.64
C SER A 171 4.16 6.65 21.06
N GLY A 172 3.44 6.10 22.03
CA GLY A 172 3.87 6.04 23.41
C GLY A 172 4.86 4.89 23.57
N ILE A 173 6.11 5.08 23.19
CA ILE A 173 7.22 4.46 23.93
C ILE A 173 7.80 5.58 24.79
N PRO A 174 7.44 5.67 26.08
CA PRO A 174 8.08 6.62 26.97
C PRO A 174 9.57 6.27 27.08
N GLY A 175 10.43 7.07 26.43
CA GLY A 175 11.89 7.02 26.63
C GLY A 175 12.76 6.56 25.46
N SER A 176 12.21 6.14 24.30
CA SER A 176 13.03 5.92 23.09
C SER A 176 13.07 7.19 22.25
N VAL A 177 14.05 8.04 22.51
CA VAL A 177 14.43 9.15 21.63
C VAL A 177 15.32 8.57 20.53
N ASP A 178 14.73 7.78 19.61
CA ASP A 178 15.48 7.33 18.45
C ASP A 178 15.37 8.39 17.35
N ASP A 179 16.48 9.03 17.00
CA ASP A 179 16.60 10.03 15.93
C ASP A 179 15.98 9.53 14.60
N VAL A 180 16.01 8.22 14.39
CA VAL A 180 15.40 7.49 13.27
C VAL A 180 13.88 7.69 13.20
N TYR A 181 13.17 7.65 14.33
CA TYR A 181 11.71 7.86 14.39
C TYR A 181 11.33 9.27 13.97
N ASN A 182 12.03 10.27 14.53
CA ASN A 182 11.82 11.68 14.18
C ASN A 182 12.18 11.97 12.71
N PHE A 183 13.21 11.31 12.18
CA PHE A 183 13.62 11.44 10.79
C PHE A 183 12.54 10.98 9.80
N TYR A 184 11.83 9.87 10.05
CA TYR A 184 10.79 9.41 9.12
C TYR A 184 9.44 10.13 9.27
N HIS A 185 9.14 10.62 10.48
CA HIS A 185 7.99 11.50 10.70
C HIS A 185 8.04 12.79 9.89
N GLN A 186 9.22 13.23 9.45
CA GLN A 186 9.36 14.43 8.62
C GLN A 186 8.99 14.20 7.14
N PHE A 187 8.96 12.94 6.69
CA PHE A 187 8.71 12.60 5.28
C PHE A 187 7.26 12.21 5.01
N TYR A 188 6.66 11.42 5.91
CA TYR A 188 5.29 10.93 5.75
C TYR A 188 4.35 11.66 6.69
N ASN A 189 3.41 12.40 6.12
CA ASN A 189 2.37 13.07 6.87
C ASN A 189 1.06 12.29 6.73
N PHE A 190 0.80 11.45 7.72
CA PHE A 190 -0.47 10.75 7.84
C PHE A 190 -1.54 11.68 8.38
N SER A 191 -2.76 11.53 7.89
CA SER A 191 -3.91 12.27 8.40
C SER A 191 -5.13 11.38 8.44
N TYR A 192 -6.08 11.75 9.30
CA TYR A 192 -7.33 11.04 9.41
C TYR A 192 -8.50 12.01 9.25
N THR A 193 -9.45 11.63 8.41
CA THR A 193 -10.70 12.34 8.19
C THR A 193 -11.85 11.51 8.74
N SER A 194 -12.76 12.16 9.48
CA SER A 194 -14.03 11.56 9.89
C SER A 194 -15.14 12.60 9.85
N ASN A 195 -16.10 12.39 8.94
CA ASN A 195 -17.29 13.21 8.80
C ASN A 195 -18.51 12.29 8.50
N GLU A 196 -19.64 12.87 8.11
CA GLU A 196 -20.88 12.13 7.82
C GLU A 196 -20.81 11.29 6.53
N GLN A 197 -19.84 11.57 5.64
CA GLN A 197 -19.70 10.92 4.34
C GLN A 197 -18.68 9.79 4.38
N GLU A 198 -17.57 9.97 5.08
CA GLU A 198 -16.45 9.05 5.05
C GLU A 198 -15.57 9.14 6.31
N ARG A 199 -14.92 8.00 6.60
CA ARG A 199 -13.91 7.86 7.65
C ARG A 199 -12.70 7.16 7.07
N TYR A 200 -11.55 7.81 7.05
CA TYR A 200 -10.37 7.21 6.45
C TYR A 200 -9.06 7.85 6.91
N LEU A 201 -8.02 7.04 6.85
CA LEU A 201 -6.63 7.43 6.92
C LEU A 201 -6.09 7.64 5.50
N THR A 202 -5.29 8.68 5.31
CA THR A 202 -4.50 8.91 4.10
C THR A 202 -3.13 9.46 4.49
N TYR A 203 -2.21 9.55 3.54
CA TYR A 203 -0.94 10.22 3.75
C TYR A 203 -0.55 11.08 2.57
N SER A 204 0.24 12.10 2.86
CA SER A 204 1.02 12.85 1.91
C SER A 204 2.51 12.71 2.22
N VAL A 205 3.35 13.12 1.28
CA VAL A 205 4.79 13.18 1.47
C VAL A 205 5.30 14.60 1.34
N ASN A 206 6.40 14.89 2.02
CA ASN A 206 7.12 16.15 1.87
C ASN A 206 7.75 16.24 0.46
N GLU A 207 7.91 17.45 -0.07
CA GLU A 207 8.52 17.73 -1.38
C GLU A 207 9.98 17.22 -1.47
N ASP A 208 10.65 17.12 -0.32
CA ASP A 208 12.02 16.58 -0.22
C ASP A 208 12.10 15.05 -0.48
N VAL A 209 10.97 14.35 -0.52
CA VAL A 209 10.92 12.93 -0.88
C VAL A 209 11.14 12.80 -2.39
N THR A 210 12.37 12.42 -2.75
CA THR A 210 12.80 12.22 -4.15
C THR A 210 12.54 10.80 -4.66
N SER A 211 12.12 9.89 -3.78
CA SER A 211 11.79 8.49 -4.09
C SER A 211 10.32 8.32 -4.45
N PHE A 212 9.89 7.13 -4.91
CA PHE A 212 8.50 6.90 -5.28
C PHE A 212 7.71 6.59 -4.00
N PRO A 213 6.88 7.51 -3.48
CA PRO A 213 6.42 7.47 -2.09
C PRO A 213 5.32 6.44 -1.87
N ALA A 214 5.61 5.14 -1.98
CA ALA A 214 4.64 4.07 -1.95
C ALA A 214 4.81 3.19 -0.71
N LEU A 215 3.71 2.94 -0.02
CA LEU A 215 3.69 2.12 1.18
C LEU A 215 3.08 0.76 0.86
N THR A 216 3.89 -0.28 0.94
CA THR A 216 3.52 -1.63 0.54
C THR A 216 3.36 -2.56 1.73
N PHE A 217 2.18 -3.15 1.84
CA PHE A 217 1.80 -4.12 2.86
C PHE A 217 2.19 -5.54 2.43
N ASP A 218 3.16 -6.12 3.12
CA ASP A 218 3.68 -7.44 2.79
C ASP A 218 2.94 -8.58 3.50
N SER A 219 3.31 -9.81 3.16
CA SER A 219 2.68 -11.02 3.70
C SER A 219 2.99 -11.29 5.17
N ASP A 220 3.98 -10.59 5.75
CA ASP A 220 4.36 -10.73 7.15
C ASP A 220 3.58 -9.76 8.04
N GLY A 221 2.80 -8.86 7.43
CA GLY A 221 2.04 -7.83 8.13
C GLY A 221 2.80 -6.51 8.29
N ARG A 222 3.90 -6.32 7.56
CA ARG A 222 4.70 -5.10 7.60
C ARG A 222 4.24 -4.12 6.53
N LEU A 223 4.24 -2.84 6.85
CA LEU A 223 4.05 -1.76 5.88
C LEU A 223 5.41 -1.16 5.56
N LYS A 224 5.90 -1.36 4.34
CA LYS A 224 7.23 -0.97 3.90
C LYS A 224 7.20 0.17 2.89
N ASP A 225 8.11 1.12 2.99
CA ASP A 225 8.30 2.12 1.94
C ASP A 225 9.00 1.56 0.69
N ASP A 226 9.27 2.42 -0.28
CA ASP A 226 9.87 2.04 -1.56
C ASP A 226 11.35 1.68 -1.49
N ILE A 227 12.04 2.07 -0.40
CA ILE A 227 13.42 1.67 -0.11
C ILE A 227 13.49 0.48 0.87
N GLY A 228 12.33 -0.05 1.30
CA GLY A 228 12.20 -1.30 2.06
C GLY A 228 12.12 -1.13 3.58
N ILE A 229 12.01 0.09 4.08
CA ILE A 229 11.93 0.41 5.52
C ILE A 229 10.54 0.09 6.05
N ASP A 230 10.49 -0.63 7.16
CA ASP A 230 9.24 -0.93 7.86
C ASP A 230 8.73 0.29 8.65
N ILE A 231 7.72 0.95 8.09
CA ILE A 231 7.05 2.08 8.72
C ILE A 231 5.96 1.64 9.71
N SER A 232 5.52 0.38 9.69
CA SER A 232 4.54 -0.11 10.68
C SER A 232 5.14 -0.24 12.07
N CYS A 233 6.39 -0.66 12.13
CA CYS A 233 7.12 -0.82 13.37
C CYS A 233 7.52 0.54 13.98
N THR A 234 7.95 1.48 13.13
CA THR A 234 8.37 2.83 13.55
C THR A 234 7.18 3.75 13.78
N LEU A 235 6.25 3.89 12.83
CA LEU A 235 5.20 4.91 12.85
C LEU A 235 3.82 4.41 13.29
N LEU A 236 3.59 3.11 13.50
CA LEU A 236 2.26 2.57 13.86
C LEU A 236 2.21 1.88 15.23
N GLY A 237 3.33 1.87 15.97
CA GLY A 237 3.44 1.22 17.28
C GLY A 237 3.37 -0.31 17.23
N GLY A 238 3.69 -0.92 16.09
CA GLY A 238 3.45 -2.34 15.83
C GLY A 238 4.50 -3.34 16.35
N CYS A 239 5.58 -2.90 17.01
CA CYS A 239 6.64 -3.81 17.43
C CYS A 239 6.49 -4.42 18.84
N GLU A 240 5.50 -4.02 19.65
CA GLU A 240 5.26 -4.73 20.91
C GLU A 240 4.75 -6.15 20.59
N ASP A 241 5.62 -7.13 20.83
CA ASP A 241 5.39 -8.59 20.81
C ASP A 241 5.48 -9.35 19.46
N GLN A 242 6.51 -9.05 18.63
CA GLN A 242 6.87 -9.95 17.50
C GLN A 242 7.46 -11.31 17.94
N THR A 243 7.78 -11.51 19.22
CA THR A 243 8.27 -12.79 19.77
C THR A 243 7.17 -13.85 19.93
N ASN A 244 5.90 -13.44 19.95
CA ASN A 244 4.76 -14.36 20.10
C ASN A 244 4.00 -14.64 18.79
N TYR A 245 4.32 -13.94 17.70
CA TYR A 245 3.52 -13.98 16.48
C TYR A 245 3.98 -15.02 15.44
N TYR A 246 5.25 -15.38 15.46
CA TYR A 246 5.83 -16.42 14.62
C TYR A 246 6.90 -17.13 15.47
N GLY A 247 6.90 -18.47 15.50
CA GLY A 247 7.87 -19.28 16.26
C GLY A 247 9.32 -19.19 15.79
N HIS A 248 9.71 -18.06 15.19
CA HIS A 248 11.05 -17.72 14.78
C HIS A 248 11.38 -16.37 15.40
N GLY A 249 12.27 -16.38 16.40
CA GLY A 249 12.85 -15.16 16.96
C GLY A 249 13.53 -14.32 15.88
N PRO A 250 13.79 -13.03 16.16
CA PRO A 250 14.49 -12.16 15.22
C PRO A 250 15.82 -12.81 14.80
N PRO A 251 16.28 -12.66 13.55
CA PRO A 251 17.68 -12.90 13.24
C PRO A 251 18.46 -11.98 14.17
N SER A 252 19.24 -12.57 15.07
CA SER A 252 20.08 -11.85 15.99
C SER A 252 21.09 -11.04 15.19
N TYR A 253 20.80 -9.77 14.94
CA TYR A 253 21.78 -8.82 14.49
C TYR A 253 22.57 -8.38 15.71
N TYR A 254 23.49 -9.23 16.16
CA TYR A 254 24.54 -8.79 17.06
C TYR A 254 25.47 -7.88 16.25
N PRO A 255 25.64 -6.59 16.61
CA PRO A 255 26.81 -5.86 16.16
C PRO A 255 28.05 -6.60 16.68
N PRO A 256 29.14 -6.70 15.91
CA PRO A 256 30.35 -7.38 16.38
C PRO A 256 30.83 -6.70 17.66
N SER A 257 30.80 -7.46 18.76
CA SER A 257 31.42 -7.09 20.02
C SER A 257 32.92 -6.98 19.78
N TYR A 258 33.46 -5.78 19.92
CA TYR A 258 34.91 -5.60 20.06
C TYR A 258 35.33 -6.24 21.38
N TYR A 259 35.87 -7.46 21.30
CA TYR A 259 36.63 -8.06 22.39
C TYR A 259 37.93 -7.26 22.52
N THR A 260 38.09 -6.52 23.62
CA THR A 260 39.43 -6.22 24.15
C THR A 260 39.79 -7.36 25.10
N GLU A 261 40.69 -8.24 24.68
CA GLU A 261 41.42 -9.09 25.63
C GLU A 261 42.47 -8.25 26.37
N PRO A 262 42.73 -8.56 27.65
CA PRO A 262 43.77 -7.91 28.43
C PRO A 262 45.14 -8.55 28.15
N GLU A 263 46.16 -7.71 27.99
CA GLU A 263 47.55 -8.05 28.39
C GLU A 263 47.85 -7.43 29.75
#